data_AF-A0A7Z8E1S9-F1
#
_entry.id   AF-A0A7Z8E1S9-F1
#
_cell.length_a   1.000
_cell.length_b   1.000
_cell.length_c   1.000
_cell.angle_alpha   90.00
_cell.angle_beta   90.00
_cell.angle_gamma   90.00
#
_symmetry.space_group_name_H-M   'P 1'
#
loop_
_entity.id
_entity.type
_entity.pdbx_description
1 polymer ?
#
loop_
_entity_poly.entity_id
_entity_poly.type
_entity_poly.pdbx_seq_one_letter_code
_entity_poly.pdbx_strand_id
1 'polypeptide(L)'
;MKNYKKYLIVLVLCLTVLSGCNLPGLKNSHSDDDVRITSLGTSESQIISHMLRLLIEHDTKGEIKPTLINNLGSSTIQHNAVTSGQAN
;
A
#
# COMPACT_ATOMS: atom_id res chain seq x y z
N MET A 1 -6.50 24.08 -37.45
CA MET A 1 -6.59 22.64 -37.10
C MET A 1 -5.27 21.95 -36.70
N LYS A 2 -4.19 22.69 -36.36
CA LYS A 2 -2.89 22.07 -35.97
C LYS A 2 -2.67 22.03 -34.45
N ASN A 3 -3.34 22.91 -33.70
CA ASN A 3 -3.08 23.10 -32.27
C ASN A 3 -3.78 22.04 -31.40
N TYR A 4 -4.97 21.55 -31.79
CA TYR A 4 -5.67 20.49 -31.06
C TYR A 4 -4.94 19.14 -31.13
N LYS A 5 -4.26 18.83 -32.25
CA LYS A 5 -3.43 17.62 -32.36
C LYS A 5 -2.26 17.65 -31.38
N LYS A 6 -1.68 18.84 -31.12
CA LYS A 6 -0.61 19.00 -30.12
C LYS A 6 -1.13 18.74 -28.70
N TYR A 7 -2.29 19.27 -28.34
CA TYR A 7 -2.90 19.02 -27.02
C TYR A 7 -3.25 17.55 -26.81
N LEU A 8 -3.74 16.86 -27.85
CA LEU A 8 -4.05 15.43 -27.77
C LEU A 8 -2.79 14.58 -27.55
N ILE A 9 -1.68 14.92 -28.21
CA ILE A 9 -0.39 14.24 -28.02
C ILE A 9 0.14 14.43 -26.59
N VAL A 10 0.04 15.65 -26.04
CA VAL A 10 0.47 15.93 -24.66
C VAL A 10 -0.40 15.16 -23.65
N LEU A 11 -1.71 15.08 -23.87
CA LEU A 11 -2.62 14.31 -23.03
C LEU A 11 -2.26 12.82 -23.00
N VAL A 12 -2.01 12.22 -24.17
CA VAL A 12 -1.61 10.81 -24.28
C VAL A 12 -0.27 10.56 -23.58
N LEU A 13 0.70 11.46 -23.76
CA LEU A 13 2.00 11.36 -23.09
C LEU A 13 1.86 11.41 -21.56
N CYS A 14 1.07 12.34 -21.03
CA CYS A 14 0.79 12.40 -19.59
C CYS A 14 0.13 11.12 -19.06
N LEU A 15 -0.84 10.56 -19.78
CA LEU A 15 -1.50 9.31 -19.38
C LEU A 15 -0.52 8.13 -19.32
N THR A 16 0.40 8.03 -20.29
CA THR A 16 1.42 6.96 -20.30
C THR A 16 2.44 7.10 -19.17
N VAL A 17 2.82 8.32 -18.79
CA VAL A 17 3.71 8.57 -17.64
C VAL A 17 2.99 8.28 -16.32
N LEU A 18 1.70 8.60 -16.23
CA LEU A 18 0.89 8.35 -15.04
C LEU A 18 0.64 6.85 -14.81
N SER A 19 0.51 6.04 -15.87
CA SER A 19 0.47 4.57 -15.76
C SER A 19 1.80 3.94 -15.33
N GLY A 20 2.93 4.63 -15.52
CA GLY A 20 4.27 4.19 -15.12
C GLY A 20 4.67 4.61 -13.71
N CYS A 21 4.03 5.65 -13.16
CA CYS A 21 4.14 6.00 -11.74
C CYS A 21 3.36 4.98 -10.91
N ASN A 22 4.02 3.87 -10.55
CA ASN A 22 3.61 3.06 -9.41
C ASN A 22 3.62 3.99 -8.20
N LEU A 23 2.46 4.53 -7.82
CA LEU A 23 2.32 5.34 -6.62
C LEU A 23 2.77 4.45 -5.45
N PRO A 24 3.92 4.73 -4.82
CA PRO A 24 4.43 3.90 -3.75
C PRO A 24 3.42 4.00 -2.59
N GLY A 25 2.60 2.97 -2.42
CA GLY A 25 1.47 2.96 -1.48
C GLY A 25 0.09 2.64 -2.06
N LEU A 26 -0.07 2.48 -3.38
CA LEU A 26 -1.35 2.11 -4.03
C LEU A 26 -1.21 0.89 -4.94
N LYS A 27 -0.37 -0.07 -4.56
CA LYS A 27 -0.23 -1.31 -5.29
C LYS A 27 -1.42 -2.23 -4.98
N ASN A 28 -2.46 -2.17 -5.79
CA ASN A 28 -3.52 -3.17 -5.86
C ASN A 28 -3.01 -4.45 -6.55
N SER A 29 -1.96 -5.05 -6.03
CA SER A 29 -1.60 -6.42 -6.36
C SER A 29 -1.95 -7.26 -5.14
N HIS A 30 -3.22 -7.66 -5.05
CA HIS A 30 -3.65 -8.70 -4.13
C HIS A 30 -3.03 -10.00 -4.63
N SER A 31 -1.83 -10.31 -4.16
CA SER A 31 -1.38 -11.70 -4.08
C SER A 31 -1.93 -12.24 -2.77
N ASP A 32 -2.68 -13.35 -2.82
CA ASP A 32 -3.29 -14.00 -1.66
C ASP A 32 -2.25 -14.44 -0.59
N ASP A 33 -0.96 -14.33 -0.89
CA ASP A 33 0.17 -14.66 -0.02
C ASP A 33 0.80 -13.45 0.72
N ASP A 34 0.22 -12.24 0.64
CA ASP A 34 0.81 -11.05 1.27
C ASP A 34 0.43 -10.93 2.76
N VAL A 35 1.42 -10.96 3.65
CA VAL A 35 1.19 -10.77 5.09
C VAL A 35 0.98 -9.28 5.38
N ARG A 36 -0.21 -8.91 5.85
CA ARG A 36 -0.56 -7.53 6.16
C ARG A 36 -0.53 -7.26 7.66
N ILE A 37 0.16 -6.19 8.05
CA ILE A 37 0.28 -5.73 9.45
C ILE A 37 -0.48 -4.42 9.59
N THR A 38 -1.45 -4.37 10.52
CA THR A 38 -2.21 -3.14 10.81
C THR A 38 -1.62 -2.40 12.00
N SER A 39 -1.65 -1.07 11.96
CA SER A 39 -1.24 -0.20 13.08
C SER A 39 -2.30 0.87 13.36
N LEU A 40 -2.47 1.21 14.64
CA LEU A 40 -3.21 2.39 15.06
C LEU A 40 -2.45 3.69 14.72
N GLY A 41 -3.14 4.83 14.83
CA GLY A 41 -2.56 6.18 14.67
C GLY A 41 -1.59 6.62 15.77
N THR A 42 -1.43 5.84 16.84
CA THR A 42 -0.48 6.12 17.94
C THR A 42 0.96 5.79 17.55
N SER A 43 1.94 6.58 18.01
CA SER A 43 3.37 6.34 17.73
C SER A 43 3.85 4.96 18.19
N GLU A 44 3.39 4.48 19.34
CA GLU A 44 3.74 3.15 19.86
C GLU A 44 3.33 2.05 18.88
N SER A 45 2.06 2.02 18.46
CA SER A 45 1.58 1.03 17.49
C SER A 45 2.37 1.08 16.18
N GLN A 46 2.75 2.27 15.71
CA GLN A 46 3.54 2.40 14.48
C GLN A 46 4.92 1.80 14.67
N ILE A 47 5.61 2.10 15.78
CA ILE A 47 6.93 1.54 16.09
C ILE A 47 6.87 0.00 16.17
N ILE A 48 5.88 -0.56 16.89
CA ILE A 48 5.69 -2.01 16.99
C ILE A 48 5.44 -2.63 15.61
N SER A 49 4.58 -2.04 14.79
CA SER A 49 4.27 -2.57 13.46
C SER A 49 5.49 -2.61 12.54
N HIS A 50 6.35 -1.58 12.60
CA HIS A 50 7.61 -1.55 11.87
C HIS A 50 8.61 -2.59 12.38
N MET A 51 8.70 -2.81 13.70
CA MET A 51 9.52 -3.89 14.25
C MET A 51 9.03 -5.26 13.79
N LEU A 52 7.71 -5.51 13.82
CA LEU A 52 7.14 -6.77 13.38
C LEU A 52 7.39 -7.04 11.89
N ARG A 53 7.31 -6.02 11.04
CA ARG A 53 7.66 -6.14 9.63
C ARG A 53 9.10 -6.61 9.45
N LEU A 54 10.05 -6.00 10.17
CA LEU A 54 11.46 -6.36 10.10
C LEU A 54 11.72 -7.79 10.59
N LEU A 55 11.04 -8.20 11.66
CA LEU A 55 11.14 -9.56 12.18
C LEU A 55 10.64 -10.60 11.17
N ILE A 56 9.47 -10.38 10.57
CA ILE A 56 8.92 -11.31 9.58
C ILE A 56 9.80 -11.35 8.32
N GLU A 57 10.26 -10.20 7.83
CA GLU A 57 11.15 -10.15 6.66
C GLU A 57 12.48 -10.87 6.93
N HIS A 58 13.04 -10.71 8.14
CA HIS A 58 14.25 -11.40 8.58
C HIS A 58 14.03 -12.91 8.69
N ASP A 59 12.98 -13.35 9.37
CA ASP A 59 12.74 -14.77 9.67
C ASP A 59 12.30 -15.56 8.44
N THR A 60 11.64 -14.90 7.50
CA THR A 60 11.27 -15.49 6.20
C THR A 60 12.39 -15.36 5.16
N LYS A 61 13.60 -14.91 5.57
CA LYS A 61 14.76 -14.69 4.67
C LYS A 61 14.43 -13.82 3.45
N GLY A 62 13.49 -12.89 3.62
CA GLY A 62 13.01 -11.99 2.57
C GLY A 62 12.02 -12.59 1.57
N GLU A 63 11.53 -13.81 1.79
CA GLU A 63 10.48 -14.42 0.96
C GLU A 63 9.13 -13.71 1.14
N ILE A 64 8.83 -13.30 2.38
CA ILE A 64 7.61 -12.55 2.70
C ILE A 64 7.99 -11.11 3.00
N LYS A 65 7.32 -10.16 2.34
CA LYS A 65 7.52 -8.73 2.53
C LYS A 65 6.24 -8.09 3.05
N PRO A 66 6.06 -8.04 4.38
CA PRO A 66 4.78 -7.62 4.94
C PRO A 66 4.44 -6.19 4.57
N THR A 67 3.19 -5.99 4.14
CA THR A 67 2.64 -4.66 3.87
C THR A 67 2.09 -4.05 5.16
N LEU A 68 2.45 -2.79 5.43
CA LEU A 68 1.97 -2.05 6.60
C LEU A 68 0.75 -1.20 6.24
N ILE A 69 -0.36 -1.41 6.95
CA ILE A 69 -1.55 -0.57 6.91
C ILE A 69 -1.54 0.30 8.17
N ASN A 70 -1.08 1.54 8.02
CA ASN A 70 -0.90 2.46 9.14
C ASN A 70 -2.14 3.32 9.40
N ASN A 71 -2.19 3.88 10.61
CA ASN A 71 -3.12 4.94 11.00
C ASN A 71 -4.60 4.51 10.99
N LEU A 72 -4.91 3.28 11.41
CA LEU A 72 -6.29 2.91 11.71
C LEU A 72 -6.74 3.70 12.95
N GLY A 73 -7.83 4.44 12.81
CA GLY A 73 -8.21 5.48 13.79
C GLY A 73 -8.63 4.95 15.16
N SER A 74 -9.14 3.72 15.25
CA SER A 74 -9.58 3.10 16.50
C SER A 74 -9.34 1.59 16.47
N SER A 75 -9.20 0.98 17.65
CA SER A 75 -9.13 -0.47 17.81
C SER A 75 -10.36 -1.18 17.23
N THR A 76 -11.53 -0.54 17.22
CA THR A 76 -12.74 -1.10 16.58
C THR A 76 -12.64 -1.13 15.06
N ILE A 77 -12.04 -0.10 14.45
CA ILE A 77 -11.77 -0.06 13.01
C ILE A 77 -10.68 -1.08 12.66
N GLN A 78 -9.67 -1.24 13.51
CA GLN A 78 -8.66 -2.28 13.33
C GLN A 78 -9.27 -3.68 13.40
N HIS A 79 -10.08 -3.94 14.42
CA HIS A 79 -10.75 -5.22 14.57
C HIS A 79 -11.67 -5.51 13.39
N ASN A 80 -12.46 -4.53 12.95
CA ASN A 80 -13.29 -4.66 11.76
C ASN A 80 -12.44 -4.88 10.50
N ALA A 81 -11.31 -4.18 10.32
CA ALA A 81 -10.47 -4.35 9.14
C ALA A 81 -9.90 -5.78 9.02
N VAL A 82 -9.52 -6.37 10.16
CA VAL A 82 -9.06 -7.77 10.21
C VAL A 82 -10.23 -8.74 9.98
N THR A 83 -11.34 -8.58 10.69
CA THR A 83 -12.48 -9.52 10.62
C THR A 83 -13.25 -9.45 9.29
N SER A 84 -13.32 -8.28 8.67
CA SER A 84 -14.03 -8.08 7.38
C SER A 84 -13.18 -8.40 6.15
N GLY A 85 -11.92 -8.82 6.34
CA GLY A 85 -11.00 -9.10 5.23
C GLY A 85 -10.48 -7.88 4.49
N GLN A 86 -10.77 -6.66 4.96
CA GLN A 86 -10.19 -5.42 4.40
C GLN A 86 -8.67 -5.34 4.62
N ALA A 87 -8.16 -6.08 5.61
CA ALA A 87 -6.75 -6.25 5.90
C ALA A 87 -6.23 -7.69 5.65
N ASN A 88 -7.01 -8.54 4.96
CA ASN A 88 -6.57 -9.85 4.47
C ASN A 88 -5.96 -9.71 3.08
#